data_AF-A0A7Z9YBE3-F1
#
_entry.id   AF-A0A7Z9YBE3-F1
#
_cell.length_a   1.000
_cell.length_b   1.000
_cell.length_c   1.000
_cell.angle_alpha   90.00
_cell.angle_beta   90.00
_cell.angle_gamma   90.00
#
_symmetry.space_group_name_H-M   'P 1'
#
loop_
_entity.id
_entity.type
_entity.pdbx_description
1 polymer ?
#
loop_
_entity_poly.entity_id
_entity_poly.type
_entity_poly.pdbx_seq_one_letter_code
_entity_poly.pdbx_strand_id
1 'polypeptide(L)'
;MREIGARIDRGPFKTVAQRAETVARTELLRIYSLGHWARMQSTAEYIPSLRKRWVSSRDPRVRPSHAKADGQTVPWDKPFIIGGHKAMYPRDPRLPPEESINCRCLMIPVITEEELERLSPTTMITPEVRREIAEPTLLEKLGVSERAFKRKGEAEVFTEGSALEGFRMQLLRKQDEEGEFIEVNFKISRESFMRISKRLRKTSVFELEERGWKTGTMWFERFQKEGGKFIKIPESPPYGIPSFVKKTEYYTFEIPIGQPLRYRGVELYHAGDRTLDGFLRLRVRGGFRDVEKALREIQRELKLPNLLRPPSRRDLEKAKRLRLLWQEDPTGWWELGGYHPTKVSFKKLDAYFEAHPELKEKLDRMELLDLKGYKTFVVRGREAELRKAGALGFFHEMNNPFDLPSIVESDFLSSFERLKRGIISQGKSPFADIRSGGADQIFFRLLTEDTKYSPFHTLYVLYDLKPLERTDWWIYPRDLYGTVRETQFFERQPVIEVIQELAREWRPDNEIMMRSRVLSKEIKAVMVRKGDLDRVKDALKEAGIERIGGRPLEEVLKEYESWEDFKEALK
;
A
#
# COMPACT_ATOMS: atom_id res chain seq x y z
N MET A 1 -33.77 -4.90 -43.26
CA MET A 1 -34.22 -5.76 -42.15
C MET A 1 -35.65 -6.31 -42.30
N ARG A 2 -36.65 -5.56 -42.78
CA ARG A 2 -38.06 -6.05 -42.84
C ARG A 2 -38.26 -7.37 -43.61
N GLU A 3 -37.56 -7.60 -44.72
CA GLU A 3 -37.69 -8.85 -45.49
C GLU A 3 -37.11 -10.10 -44.81
N ILE A 4 -36.12 -9.95 -43.92
CA ILE A 4 -35.56 -11.08 -43.16
C ILE A 4 -36.60 -11.59 -42.13
N GLY A 5 -37.41 -10.69 -41.56
CA GLY A 5 -38.48 -11.06 -40.64
C GLY A 5 -39.57 -11.92 -41.27
N ALA A 6 -39.95 -11.62 -42.53
CA ALA A 6 -41.07 -12.28 -43.22
C ALA A 6 -40.87 -13.79 -43.47
N ARG A 7 -39.62 -14.29 -43.48
CA ARG A 7 -39.32 -15.73 -43.57
C ARG A 7 -39.13 -16.43 -42.21
N ILE A 8 -39.14 -15.69 -41.10
CA ILE A 8 -38.90 -16.23 -39.76
C ILE A 8 -40.21 -16.64 -39.05
N ASP A 9 -41.33 -16.03 -39.43
CA ASP A 9 -42.64 -16.16 -38.75
C ASP A 9 -43.40 -17.48 -38.98
N ARG A 10 -42.79 -18.47 -39.65
CA ARG A 10 -43.34 -19.83 -39.84
C ARG A 10 -42.62 -20.90 -39.01
N GLY A 11 -41.82 -20.49 -38.03
CA GLY A 11 -41.09 -21.39 -37.13
C GLY A 11 -41.82 -21.65 -35.80
N PRO A 12 -41.30 -22.56 -34.94
CA PRO A 12 -41.91 -22.91 -33.65
C PRO A 12 -41.75 -21.83 -32.55
N PHE A 13 -41.35 -20.60 -32.90
CA PHE A 13 -41.08 -19.51 -31.97
C PHE A 13 -42.09 -18.38 -32.17
N LYS A 14 -42.73 -17.89 -31.10
CA LYS A 14 -43.76 -16.83 -31.22
C LYS A 14 -43.17 -15.44 -31.47
N THR A 15 -41.89 -15.22 -31.18
CA THR A 15 -41.19 -13.97 -31.46
C THR A 15 -39.71 -14.21 -31.82
N VAL A 16 -39.12 -13.24 -32.53
CA VAL A 16 -37.67 -13.21 -32.81
C VAL A 16 -36.85 -13.22 -31.51
N ALA A 17 -37.31 -12.54 -30.46
CA ALA A 17 -36.66 -12.52 -29.15
C ALA A 17 -36.60 -13.92 -28.50
N GLN A 18 -37.71 -14.68 -28.51
CA GLN A 18 -37.75 -16.05 -27.98
C GLN A 18 -36.83 -17.00 -28.76
N ARG A 19 -36.74 -16.82 -30.09
CA ARG A 19 -35.80 -17.56 -30.94
C ARG A 19 -34.34 -17.22 -30.57
N ALA A 20 -34.01 -15.93 -30.46
CA ALA A 20 -32.67 -15.46 -30.10
C ALA A 20 -32.24 -15.96 -28.71
N GLU A 21 -33.13 -15.89 -27.71
CA GLU A 21 -32.91 -16.38 -26.36
C GLU A 21 -32.67 -17.90 -26.32
N THR A 22 -33.45 -18.67 -27.08
CA THR A 22 -33.31 -20.13 -27.18
C THR A 22 -31.98 -20.53 -27.83
N VAL A 23 -31.58 -19.84 -28.90
CA VAL A 23 -30.26 -20.04 -29.55
C VAL A 23 -29.14 -19.68 -28.58
N ALA A 24 -29.14 -18.47 -28.01
CA ALA A 24 -28.10 -18.01 -27.09
C ALA A 24 -27.91 -18.96 -25.89
N ARG A 25 -29.01 -19.40 -25.25
CA ARG A 25 -28.93 -20.38 -24.14
C ARG A 25 -28.38 -21.73 -24.59
N THR A 26 -28.80 -22.23 -25.75
CA THR A 26 -28.36 -23.53 -26.24
C THR A 26 -26.86 -23.52 -26.60
N GLU A 27 -26.39 -22.48 -27.29
CA GLU A 27 -24.98 -22.36 -27.68
C GLU A 27 -24.05 -22.08 -26.50
N LEU A 28 -24.40 -21.17 -25.59
CA LEU A 28 -23.57 -20.89 -24.40
C LEU A 28 -23.39 -22.13 -23.51
N LEU A 29 -24.48 -22.88 -23.27
CA LEU A 29 -24.39 -24.11 -22.48
C LEU A 29 -23.71 -25.26 -23.25
N ARG A 30 -23.74 -25.25 -24.60
CA ARG A 30 -22.96 -26.19 -25.42
C ARG A 30 -21.47 -25.90 -25.31
N ILE A 31 -21.04 -24.63 -25.40
CA ILE A 31 -19.65 -24.20 -25.21
C ILE A 31 -19.16 -24.62 -23.82
N TYR A 32 -19.95 -24.41 -22.77
CA TYR A 32 -19.64 -24.88 -21.41
C TYR A 32 -19.39 -26.39 -21.34
N SER A 33 -20.26 -27.19 -21.97
CA SER A 33 -20.12 -28.65 -22.00
C SER A 33 -18.94 -29.14 -22.84
N LEU A 34 -18.65 -28.49 -23.95
CA LEU A 34 -17.47 -28.76 -24.77
C LEU A 34 -16.18 -28.45 -23.99
N GLY A 35 -16.11 -27.31 -23.30
CA GLY A 35 -14.98 -26.95 -22.43
C GLY A 35 -14.77 -27.93 -21.28
N HIS A 36 -15.85 -28.40 -20.65
CA HIS A 36 -15.78 -29.47 -19.64
C HIS A 36 -15.24 -30.79 -20.21
N TRP A 37 -15.58 -31.15 -21.44
CA TRP A 37 -15.07 -32.35 -22.10
C TRP A 37 -13.60 -32.20 -22.55
N ALA A 38 -13.23 -31.05 -23.13
CA ALA A 38 -11.84 -30.75 -23.49
C ALA A 38 -10.91 -30.75 -22.26
N ARG A 39 -11.37 -30.28 -21.09
CA ARG A 39 -10.62 -30.39 -19.84
C ARG A 39 -10.45 -31.84 -19.36
N MET A 40 -11.43 -32.72 -19.62
CA MET A 40 -11.28 -34.15 -19.31
C MET A 40 -10.24 -34.82 -20.21
N GLN A 41 -10.09 -34.38 -21.47
CA GLN A 41 -9.07 -34.89 -22.38
C GLN A 41 -7.65 -34.66 -21.84
N SER A 42 -7.32 -33.45 -21.39
CA SER A 42 -6.01 -33.18 -20.76
C SER A 42 -5.88 -33.80 -19.37
N THR A 43 -6.98 -33.96 -18.62
CA THR A 43 -6.95 -34.65 -17.32
C THR A 43 -6.66 -36.15 -17.46
N ALA A 44 -7.09 -36.78 -18.56
CA ALA A 44 -6.91 -38.21 -18.79
C ALA A 44 -5.44 -38.64 -18.94
N GLU A 45 -4.55 -37.73 -19.32
CA GLU A 45 -3.09 -37.97 -19.34
C GLU A 45 -2.54 -38.32 -17.94
N TYR A 46 -3.14 -37.76 -16.89
CA TYR A 46 -2.72 -37.92 -15.49
C TYR A 46 -3.58 -38.92 -14.69
N ILE A 47 -4.74 -39.29 -15.24
CA ILE A 47 -5.77 -40.12 -14.61
C ILE A 47 -6.26 -41.16 -15.63
N PRO A 48 -5.54 -42.29 -15.83
CA PRO A 48 -5.87 -43.26 -16.87
C PRO A 48 -7.26 -43.90 -16.72
N SER A 49 -7.82 -43.98 -15.50
CA SER A 49 -9.15 -44.54 -15.28
C SER A 49 -10.28 -43.50 -15.28
N LEU A 50 -10.00 -42.24 -15.68
CA LEU A 50 -10.96 -41.14 -15.71
C LEU A 50 -12.27 -41.51 -16.44
N ARG A 51 -13.37 -41.39 -15.70
CA ARG A 51 -14.74 -41.56 -16.20
C ARG A 51 -15.45 -40.20 -16.22
N LYS A 52 -16.61 -40.18 -16.86
CA LYS A 52 -17.54 -39.06 -16.88
C LYS A 52 -18.95 -39.54 -16.56
N ARG A 53 -19.71 -38.72 -15.84
CA ARG A 53 -21.09 -39.01 -15.46
C ARG A 53 -22.04 -37.93 -15.97
N TRP A 54 -23.15 -38.36 -16.54
CA TRP A 54 -24.25 -37.49 -16.91
C TRP A 54 -25.08 -37.11 -15.69
N VAL A 55 -25.34 -35.81 -15.51
CA VAL A 55 -26.12 -35.28 -14.39
C VAL A 55 -27.25 -34.43 -14.97
N SER A 56 -28.48 -34.88 -14.81
CA SER A 56 -29.67 -34.14 -15.18
C SER A 56 -29.90 -32.95 -14.23
N SER A 57 -30.80 -32.04 -14.61
CA SER A 57 -31.14 -30.89 -13.76
C SER A 57 -32.05 -31.23 -12.58
N ARG A 58 -32.54 -32.48 -12.51
CA ARG A 58 -33.39 -33.03 -11.43
C ARG A 58 -34.60 -32.17 -11.05
N ASP A 59 -35.21 -31.50 -12.05
CA ASP A 59 -36.43 -30.70 -11.92
C ASP A 59 -37.53 -31.19 -12.89
N PRO A 60 -38.81 -30.82 -12.67
CA PRO A 60 -39.94 -31.33 -13.46
C PRO A 60 -39.88 -31.07 -14.97
N ARG A 61 -38.98 -30.20 -15.46
CA ARG A 61 -38.80 -29.92 -16.90
C ARG A 61 -37.69 -30.76 -17.54
N VAL A 62 -37.14 -31.76 -16.83
CA VAL A 62 -36.18 -32.71 -17.40
C VAL A 62 -36.94 -33.75 -18.23
N ARG A 63 -36.46 -34.00 -19.46
CA ARG A 63 -37.05 -34.99 -20.38
C ARG A 63 -36.91 -36.42 -19.83
N PRO A 64 -37.85 -37.34 -20.10
CA PRO A 64 -37.73 -38.73 -19.67
C PRO A 64 -36.43 -39.42 -20.12
N SER A 65 -35.98 -39.14 -21.36
CA SER A 65 -34.69 -39.58 -21.91
C SER A 65 -33.48 -39.08 -21.11
N HIS A 66 -33.49 -37.81 -20.69
CA HIS A 66 -32.43 -37.20 -19.89
C HIS A 66 -32.46 -37.64 -18.42
N ALA A 67 -33.65 -37.89 -17.86
CA ALA A 67 -33.83 -38.44 -16.52
C ALA A 67 -33.34 -39.90 -16.46
N LYS A 68 -33.67 -40.72 -17.46
CA LYS A 68 -33.15 -42.09 -17.62
C LYS A 68 -31.62 -42.13 -17.79
N ALA A 69 -31.02 -41.05 -18.28
CA ALA A 69 -29.57 -40.90 -18.40
C ALA A 69 -28.88 -40.36 -17.12
N ASP A 70 -29.61 -39.93 -16.09
CA ASP A 70 -29.01 -39.47 -14.83
C ASP A 70 -28.15 -40.57 -14.19
N GLY A 71 -26.92 -40.24 -13.79
CA GLY A 71 -26.00 -41.20 -13.21
C GLY A 71 -25.26 -42.10 -14.22
N GLN A 72 -25.64 -42.09 -15.51
CA GLN A 72 -24.94 -42.85 -16.55
C GLN A 72 -23.45 -42.49 -16.55
N THR A 73 -22.58 -43.46 -16.27
CA THR A 73 -21.14 -43.24 -16.05
C THR A 73 -20.30 -44.09 -16.99
N VAL A 74 -19.63 -43.44 -17.96
CA VAL A 74 -18.82 -44.07 -19.02
C VAL A 74 -17.37 -43.58 -18.94
N PRO A 75 -16.37 -44.27 -19.54
CA PRO A 75 -15.03 -43.70 -19.70
C PRO A 75 -15.08 -42.35 -20.43
N TRP A 76 -14.14 -41.44 -20.15
CA TRP A 76 -14.22 -40.05 -20.62
C TRP A 76 -14.28 -39.91 -22.17
N ASP A 77 -13.70 -40.88 -22.89
CA ASP A 77 -13.59 -40.96 -24.34
C ASP A 77 -14.78 -41.66 -25.02
N LYS A 78 -15.68 -42.32 -24.27
CA LYS A 78 -16.85 -43.02 -24.81
C LYS A 78 -18.12 -42.16 -24.78
N PRO A 79 -19.09 -42.35 -25.69
CA PRO A 79 -20.34 -41.58 -25.68
C PRO A 79 -21.32 -42.08 -24.61
N PHE A 80 -22.12 -41.16 -24.08
CA PHE A 80 -23.39 -41.44 -23.43
C PHE A 80 -24.46 -41.82 -24.45
N ILE A 81 -25.49 -42.54 -24.02
CA ILE A 81 -26.73 -42.80 -24.76
C ILE A 81 -27.85 -41.92 -24.18
N ILE A 82 -28.41 -41.02 -25.00
CA ILE A 82 -29.50 -40.11 -24.67
C ILE A 82 -30.60 -40.28 -25.72
N GLY A 83 -31.81 -40.70 -25.32
CA GLY A 83 -32.91 -40.93 -26.27
C GLY A 83 -32.63 -42.00 -27.36
N GLY A 84 -31.60 -42.84 -27.18
CA GLY A 84 -31.10 -43.76 -28.21
C GLY A 84 -29.92 -43.23 -29.05
N HIS A 85 -29.61 -41.93 -28.96
CA HIS A 85 -28.53 -41.27 -29.69
C HIS A 85 -27.23 -41.20 -28.87
N LYS A 86 -26.08 -41.20 -29.56
CA LYS A 86 -24.74 -41.11 -28.96
C LYS A 86 -24.29 -39.65 -28.80
N ALA A 87 -23.88 -39.26 -27.59
CA ALA A 87 -23.39 -37.93 -27.28
C ALA A 87 -22.14 -37.98 -26.38
N MET A 88 -21.13 -37.14 -26.64
CA MET A 88 -19.93 -37.08 -25.79
C MET A 88 -20.11 -36.18 -24.56
N TYR A 89 -21.02 -35.21 -24.65
CA TYR A 89 -21.34 -34.25 -23.59
C TYR A 89 -22.79 -33.71 -23.75
N PRO A 90 -23.40 -33.08 -22.74
CA PRO A 90 -24.73 -32.48 -22.88
C PRO A 90 -24.78 -31.37 -23.95
N ARG A 91 -25.86 -31.36 -24.75
CA ARG A 91 -26.03 -30.46 -25.93
C ARG A 91 -25.04 -30.72 -27.08
N ASP A 92 -24.47 -31.93 -27.17
CA ASP A 92 -23.69 -32.36 -28.33
C ASP A 92 -24.44 -32.06 -29.65
N PRO A 93 -23.80 -31.45 -30.66
CA PRO A 93 -24.41 -31.24 -31.98
C PRO A 93 -24.89 -32.52 -32.69
N ARG A 94 -24.42 -33.71 -32.27
CA ARG A 94 -24.88 -35.01 -32.78
C ARG A 94 -26.21 -35.49 -32.17
N LEU A 95 -26.69 -34.86 -31.10
CA LEU A 95 -28.03 -35.12 -30.58
C LEU A 95 -29.06 -34.44 -31.48
N PRO A 96 -30.22 -35.08 -31.72
CA PRO A 96 -31.30 -34.43 -32.46
C PRO A 96 -31.83 -33.20 -31.67
N PRO A 97 -32.45 -32.22 -32.33
CA PRO A 97 -32.88 -30.96 -31.71
C PRO A 97 -33.70 -31.14 -30.43
N GLU A 98 -34.57 -32.14 -30.40
CA GLU A 98 -35.43 -32.50 -29.27
C GLU A 98 -34.66 -32.95 -28.02
N GLU A 99 -33.46 -33.53 -28.15
CA GLU A 99 -32.58 -33.92 -27.03
C GLU A 99 -31.49 -32.85 -26.75
N SER A 100 -31.20 -31.98 -27.72
CA SER A 100 -30.12 -30.98 -27.62
C SER A 100 -30.60 -29.60 -27.13
N ILE A 101 -31.65 -29.04 -27.74
CA ILE A 101 -32.10 -27.65 -27.50
C ILE A 101 -32.66 -27.50 -26.07
N ASN A 102 -32.35 -26.38 -25.41
CA ASN A 102 -32.77 -26.09 -24.02
C ASN A 102 -32.42 -27.19 -22.99
N CYS A 103 -31.54 -28.15 -23.32
CA CYS A 103 -31.00 -29.10 -22.35
C CYS A 103 -30.20 -28.34 -21.28
N ARG A 104 -30.48 -28.62 -20.00
CA ARG A 104 -29.81 -28.02 -18.83
C ARG A 104 -28.96 -29.03 -18.04
N CYS A 105 -28.75 -30.22 -18.60
CA CYS A 105 -27.92 -31.26 -18.00
C CYS A 105 -26.44 -30.88 -18.01
N LEU A 106 -25.68 -31.49 -17.10
CA LEU A 106 -24.25 -31.28 -16.88
C LEU A 106 -23.51 -32.61 -17.03
N MET A 107 -22.18 -32.50 -17.11
CA MET A 107 -21.27 -33.63 -17.11
C MET A 107 -20.18 -33.37 -16.08
N ILE A 108 -19.99 -34.32 -15.18
CA ILE A 108 -18.97 -34.26 -14.14
C ILE A 108 -17.90 -35.35 -14.37
N PRO A 109 -16.63 -35.10 -14.03
CA PRO A 109 -15.64 -36.15 -13.99
C PRO A 109 -15.99 -37.12 -12.84
N VAL A 110 -15.60 -38.38 -13.01
CA VAL A 110 -15.66 -39.40 -11.97
C VAL A 110 -14.32 -40.13 -12.00
N ILE A 111 -13.68 -40.17 -10.84
CA ILE A 111 -12.43 -40.91 -10.60
C ILE A 111 -12.70 -41.98 -9.55
N THR A 112 -11.82 -42.96 -9.40
CA THR A 112 -11.96 -43.97 -8.33
C THR A 112 -11.70 -43.36 -6.96
N GLU A 113 -12.11 -44.04 -5.89
CA GLU A 113 -11.79 -43.63 -4.52
C GLU A 113 -10.28 -43.65 -4.27
N GLU A 114 -9.57 -44.65 -4.81
CA GLU A 114 -8.10 -44.75 -4.83
C GLU A 114 -7.42 -43.58 -5.58
N GLU A 115 -7.92 -43.20 -6.76
CA GLU A 115 -7.44 -42.01 -7.47
C GLU A 115 -7.76 -40.72 -6.71
N LEU A 116 -8.93 -40.64 -6.06
CA LEU A 116 -9.31 -39.52 -5.23
C LEU A 116 -8.39 -39.40 -4.02
N GLU A 117 -8.04 -40.51 -3.34
CA GLU A 117 -7.07 -40.53 -2.24
C GLU A 117 -5.67 -40.11 -2.71
N ARG A 118 -5.19 -40.66 -3.83
CA ARG A 118 -3.91 -40.30 -4.47
C ARG A 118 -3.81 -38.82 -4.82
N LEU A 119 -4.93 -38.22 -5.27
CA LEU A 119 -4.99 -36.82 -5.71
C LEU A 119 -5.52 -35.87 -4.62
N SER A 120 -5.97 -36.39 -3.48
CA SER A 120 -6.52 -35.57 -2.40
C SER A 120 -5.40 -34.76 -1.73
N PRO A 121 -5.60 -33.46 -1.47
CA PRO A 121 -4.62 -32.65 -0.75
C PRO A 121 -4.30 -33.22 0.64
N THR A 122 -5.24 -33.95 1.25
CA THR A 122 -5.11 -34.56 2.58
C THR A 122 -3.91 -35.52 2.67
N THR A 123 -3.65 -36.33 1.64
CA THR A 123 -2.53 -37.28 1.61
C THR A 123 -1.17 -36.59 1.43
N MET A 124 -1.15 -35.35 0.93
CA MET A 124 0.06 -34.50 0.88
C MET A 124 0.29 -33.68 2.16
N ILE A 125 -0.66 -33.65 3.10
CA ILE A 125 -0.48 -33.03 4.42
C ILE A 125 0.03 -34.10 5.39
N THR A 126 1.35 -34.34 5.35
CA THR A 126 2.02 -35.19 6.36
C THR A 126 1.81 -34.61 7.77
N PRO A 127 2.04 -35.36 8.86
CA PRO A 127 2.00 -34.80 10.22
C PRO A 127 2.90 -33.57 10.39
N GLU A 128 4.02 -33.51 9.68
CA GLU A 128 4.95 -32.38 9.63
C GLU A 128 4.33 -31.19 8.92
N VAL A 129 3.74 -31.37 7.72
CA VAL A 129 3.03 -30.31 7.00
C VAL A 129 1.81 -29.83 7.79
N ARG A 130 1.13 -30.72 8.53
CA ARG A 130 -0.01 -30.39 9.39
C ARG A 130 0.40 -29.56 10.60
N ARG A 131 1.52 -29.91 11.27
CA ARG A 131 2.14 -29.09 12.32
C ARG A 131 2.60 -27.76 11.75
N GLU A 132 3.23 -27.78 10.58
CA GLU A 132 3.72 -26.58 9.92
C GLU A 132 2.57 -25.60 9.67
N ILE A 133 1.46 -26.04 9.07
CA ILE A 133 0.25 -25.23 8.82
C ILE A 133 -0.39 -24.76 10.14
N ALA A 134 -0.38 -25.57 11.19
CA ALA A 134 -0.96 -25.23 12.49
C ALA A 134 -0.07 -24.31 13.34
N GLU A 135 1.25 -24.27 13.10
CA GLU A 135 2.14 -23.33 13.75
C GLU A 135 1.97 -21.92 13.19
N PRO A 136 1.72 -20.91 14.05
CA PRO A 136 1.62 -19.53 13.59
C PRO A 136 2.94 -19.09 12.96
N THR A 137 2.83 -18.41 11.82
CA THR A 137 4.01 -17.97 11.07
C THR A 137 4.80 -16.92 11.86
N LEU A 138 6.06 -16.64 11.50
CA LEU A 138 6.85 -15.60 12.17
C LEU A 138 6.20 -14.22 12.08
N LEU A 139 5.55 -13.88 10.96
CA LEU A 139 4.77 -12.65 10.81
C LEU A 139 3.57 -12.62 11.76
N GLU A 140 2.89 -13.74 11.97
CA GLU A 140 1.81 -13.86 12.97
C GLU A 140 2.35 -13.75 14.41
N LYS A 141 3.50 -14.37 14.70
CA LYS A 141 4.25 -14.21 15.97
C LYS A 141 4.73 -12.76 16.18
N LEU A 142 4.88 -11.97 15.12
CA LEU A 142 5.16 -10.52 15.14
C LEU A 142 3.87 -9.66 15.15
N GLY A 143 2.69 -10.27 15.27
CA GLY A 143 1.39 -9.59 15.40
C GLY A 143 0.65 -9.30 14.09
N VAL A 144 1.15 -9.76 12.94
CA VAL A 144 0.49 -9.57 11.64
C VAL A 144 -0.33 -10.79 11.26
N SER A 145 -1.66 -10.68 11.33
CA SER A 145 -2.57 -11.73 10.89
C SER A 145 -2.65 -11.82 9.36
N GLU A 146 -2.40 -13.00 8.79
CA GLU A 146 -2.51 -13.23 7.34
C GLU A 146 -3.94 -12.98 6.82
N ARG A 147 -4.97 -13.35 7.60
CA ARG A 147 -6.37 -13.06 7.29
C ARG A 147 -6.67 -11.56 7.26
N ALA A 148 -6.09 -10.79 8.18
CA ALA A 148 -6.25 -9.34 8.19
C ALA A 148 -5.54 -8.69 6.99
N PHE A 149 -4.33 -9.17 6.66
CA PHE A 149 -3.56 -8.71 5.50
C PHE A 149 -4.27 -9.00 4.18
N LYS A 150 -4.76 -10.23 3.95
CA LYS A 150 -5.52 -10.61 2.74
C LYS A 150 -6.74 -9.71 2.49
N ARG A 151 -7.40 -9.25 3.56
CA ARG A 151 -8.53 -8.31 3.50
C ARG A 151 -8.11 -6.85 3.28
N LYS A 152 -7.04 -6.38 3.93
CA LYS A 152 -6.62 -4.96 3.91
C LYS A 152 -5.69 -4.60 2.76
N GLY A 153 -4.94 -5.56 2.22
CA GLY A 153 -3.87 -5.33 1.26
C GLY A 153 -2.59 -4.72 1.86
N GLU A 154 -2.57 -4.32 3.13
CA GLU A 154 -1.38 -3.80 3.82
C GLU A 154 -1.25 -4.32 5.25
N ALA A 155 0.00 -4.36 5.74
CA ALA A 155 0.35 -4.58 7.14
C ALA A 155 1.67 -3.90 7.51
N GLU A 156 1.83 -3.62 8.80
CA GLU A 156 3.07 -3.12 9.39
C GLU A 156 3.55 -4.14 10.43
N VAL A 157 4.84 -4.48 10.35
CA VAL A 157 5.56 -5.36 11.27
C VAL A 157 6.46 -4.50 12.14
N PHE A 158 6.29 -4.60 13.46
CA PHE A 158 7.13 -3.93 14.44
C PHE A 158 8.19 -4.92 14.95
N THR A 159 9.43 -4.78 14.49
CA THR A 159 10.50 -5.77 14.65
C THR A 159 11.83 -5.13 15.06
N GLU A 160 12.60 -5.86 15.86
CA GLU A 160 13.84 -5.42 16.47
C GLU A 160 15.06 -5.53 15.56
N GLY A 161 14.97 -4.94 14.38
CA GLY A 161 16.19 -4.48 13.78
C GLY A 161 16.78 -3.34 14.62
N SER A 162 17.77 -3.62 15.47
CA SER A 162 18.84 -2.63 15.74
C SER A 162 19.51 -2.17 14.42
N ALA A 163 19.36 -3.02 13.40
CA ALA A 163 19.68 -2.76 12.01
C ALA A 163 18.57 -2.09 11.19
N LEU A 164 17.42 -1.70 11.75
CA LEU A 164 16.32 -0.98 11.07
C LEU A 164 16.15 0.45 11.59
N GLU A 165 15.66 1.35 10.74
CA GLU A 165 15.15 2.65 11.15
C GLU A 165 13.71 2.51 11.66
N GLY A 166 13.45 2.93 12.89
CA GLY A 166 12.11 2.96 13.48
C GLY A 166 11.46 1.59 13.74
N PHE A 167 12.24 0.49 13.76
CA PHE A 167 11.75 -0.88 14.02
C PHE A 167 10.64 -1.35 13.07
N ARG A 168 10.60 -0.81 11.84
CA ARG A 168 9.44 -0.91 10.95
C ARG A 168 9.75 -1.70 9.68
N MET A 169 8.82 -2.59 9.32
CA MET A 169 8.75 -3.24 8.02
C MET A 169 7.32 -3.24 7.53
N GLN A 170 7.08 -2.80 6.30
CA GLN A 170 5.75 -2.66 5.70
C GLN A 170 5.56 -3.73 4.63
N LEU A 171 4.43 -4.43 4.68
CA LEU A 171 4.00 -5.41 3.68
C LEU A 171 2.85 -4.79 2.88
N LEU A 172 2.94 -4.83 1.55
CA LEU A 172 1.90 -4.38 0.62
C LEU A 172 1.57 -5.49 -0.37
N ARG A 173 0.30 -5.81 -0.53
CA ARG A 173 -0.23 -6.70 -1.57
C ARG A 173 -0.25 -5.93 -2.89
N LYS A 174 0.43 -6.44 -3.91
CA LYS A 174 0.56 -5.81 -5.23
C LYS A 174 0.37 -6.84 -6.34
N GLN A 175 0.19 -6.36 -7.57
CA GLN A 175 0.05 -7.18 -8.76
C GLN A 175 0.86 -6.59 -9.90
N ASP A 176 1.45 -7.45 -10.72
CA ASP A 176 2.09 -7.15 -12.00
C ASP A 176 1.60 -8.12 -13.09
N GLU A 177 2.24 -8.10 -14.27
CA GLU A 177 1.88 -8.95 -15.42
C GLU A 177 2.01 -10.46 -15.14
N GLU A 178 2.90 -10.86 -14.23
CA GLU A 178 3.11 -12.24 -13.78
C GLU A 178 2.15 -12.64 -12.63
N GLY A 179 1.38 -11.69 -12.09
CA GLY A 179 0.34 -11.92 -11.08
C GLY A 179 0.60 -11.25 -9.74
N GLU A 180 -0.01 -11.78 -8.69
CA GLU A 180 0.05 -11.20 -7.33
C GLU A 180 1.39 -11.46 -6.63
N PHE A 181 1.86 -10.48 -5.86
CA PHE A 181 3.02 -10.58 -4.99
C PHE A 181 2.86 -9.74 -3.72
N ILE A 182 3.65 -10.08 -2.69
CA ILE A 182 3.82 -9.28 -1.48
C ILE A 182 5.10 -8.46 -1.64
N GLU A 183 4.96 -7.13 -1.65
CA GLU A 183 6.08 -6.21 -1.57
C GLU A 183 6.43 -5.95 -0.10
N VAL A 184 7.68 -6.23 0.27
CA VAL A 184 8.19 -6.02 1.63
C VAL A 184 9.16 -4.84 1.58
N ASN A 185 8.86 -3.80 2.35
CA ASN A 185 9.55 -2.52 2.33
C ASN A 185 10.07 -2.19 3.73
N PHE A 186 11.38 -1.96 3.89
CA PHE A 186 11.96 -1.49 5.15
C PHE A 186 13.22 -0.67 4.93
N LYS A 187 13.60 0.16 5.91
CA LYS A 187 14.79 1.00 5.86
C LYS A 187 15.77 0.54 6.92
N ILE A 188 17.00 0.21 6.54
CA ILE A 188 18.06 -0.18 7.48
C ILE A 188 18.68 1.03 8.16
N SER A 189 19.13 0.87 9.41
CA SER A 189 19.74 1.94 10.18
C SER A 189 21.01 2.46 9.50
N ARG A 190 21.32 3.76 9.64
CA ARG A 190 22.48 4.44 9.01
C ARG A 190 23.79 3.67 9.22
N GLU A 191 24.01 3.18 10.44
CA GLU A 191 25.15 2.32 10.79
C GLU A 191 25.19 1.00 10.01
N SER A 192 24.04 0.32 9.87
CA SER A 192 23.93 -0.92 9.10
C SER A 192 24.15 -0.66 7.61
N PHE A 193 23.60 0.44 7.08
CA PHE A 193 23.80 0.87 5.71
C PHE A 193 25.27 1.13 5.39
N MET A 194 25.98 1.90 6.24
CA MET A 194 27.41 2.17 6.06
C MET A 194 28.26 0.89 6.11
N ARG A 195 27.91 -0.06 6.99
CA ARG A 195 28.58 -1.37 7.09
C ARG A 195 28.33 -2.25 5.87
N ILE A 196 27.07 -2.32 5.40
CA ILE A 196 26.65 -3.16 4.28
C ILE A 196 27.19 -2.61 2.97
N SER A 197 27.01 -1.32 2.67
CA SER A 197 27.49 -0.69 1.44
C SER A 197 29.00 -0.84 1.26
N LYS A 198 29.79 -0.59 2.32
CA LYS A 198 31.25 -0.81 2.33
C LYS A 198 31.66 -2.25 2.04
N ARG A 199 30.84 -3.24 2.45
CA ARG A 199 31.08 -4.67 2.17
C ARG A 199 30.69 -5.01 0.73
N LEU A 200 29.50 -4.62 0.27
CA LEU A 200 29.01 -4.93 -1.07
C LEU A 200 29.95 -4.37 -2.16
N ARG A 201 30.40 -3.11 -2.01
CA ARG A 201 31.39 -2.47 -2.90
C ARG A 201 32.71 -3.22 -3.03
N LYS A 202 33.08 -4.08 -2.08
CA LYS A 202 34.32 -4.88 -2.09
C LYS A 202 34.18 -6.25 -2.76
N THR A 203 32.97 -6.70 -3.08
CA THR A 203 32.72 -8.12 -3.37
C THR A 203 32.73 -8.47 -4.86
N SER A 204 32.83 -7.50 -5.77
CA SER A 204 32.92 -7.69 -7.25
C SER A 204 31.92 -8.70 -7.87
N VAL A 205 30.74 -8.84 -7.25
CA VAL A 205 29.65 -9.78 -7.63
C VAL A 205 28.40 -9.00 -8.07
N PHE A 206 28.57 -7.73 -8.40
CA PHE A 206 27.52 -6.85 -8.87
C PHE A 206 27.83 -6.39 -10.30
N GLU A 207 26.92 -6.67 -11.23
CA GLU A 207 26.76 -5.84 -12.42
C GLU A 207 26.30 -4.46 -11.95
N LEU A 208 27.28 -3.58 -11.72
CA LEU A 208 27.04 -2.16 -11.78
C LEU A 208 26.75 -1.81 -13.24
N GLU A 209 25.47 -1.87 -13.65
CA GLU A 209 25.00 -1.06 -14.77
C GLU A 209 25.09 0.42 -14.36
N GLU A 210 26.30 0.98 -14.29
CA GLU A 210 26.54 2.43 -14.29
C GLU A 210 26.16 3.00 -15.68
N ARG A 211 24.87 2.92 -16.02
CA ARG A 211 24.30 3.77 -17.07
C ARG A 211 24.33 5.19 -16.53
N GLY A 212 25.37 5.93 -16.92
CA GLY A 212 25.67 7.28 -16.45
C GLY A 212 24.61 8.32 -16.81
N TRP A 213 23.47 8.30 -16.13
CA TRP A 213 22.42 9.31 -16.26
C TRP A 213 22.69 10.47 -15.29
N LYS A 214 23.59 11.37 -15.69
CA LYS A 214 23.55 12.74 -15.18
C LYS A 214 22.26 13.41 -15.69
N THR A 215 21.65 14.26 -14.86
CA THR A 215 20.42 15.05 -15.10
C THR A 215 19.07 14.31 -14.91
N GLY A 216 18.61 14.25 -13.65
CA GLY A 216 17.26 13.79 -13.29
C GLY A 216 16.12 14.79 -13.58
N THR A 217 16.44 15.98 -14.12
CA THR A 217 15.47 17.07 -14.34
C THR A 217 14.55 16.85 -15.55
N MET A 218 15.06 16.32 -16.66
CA MET A 218 14.32 16.29 -17.94
C MET A 218 13.18 15.26 -18.01
N TRP A 219 13.16 14.25 -17.14
CA TRP A 219 12.21 13.14 -17.24
C TRP A 219 10.83 13.46 -16.63
N PHE A 220 10.79 14.25 -15.55
CA PHE A 220 9.54 14.53 -14.83
C PHE A 220 8.68 15.59 -15.52
N GLU A 221 9.29 16.62 -16.12
CA GLU A 221 8.58 17.59 -16.97
C GLU A 221 7.91 16.91 -18.17
N ARG A 222 8.53 15.85 -18.69
CA ARG A 222 7.99 15.03 -19.78
C ARG A 222 6.83 14.16 -19.31
N PHE A 223 6.95 13.51 -18.16
CA PHE A 223 5.86 12.76 -17.52
C PHE A 223 4.63 13.63 -17.22
N GLN A 224 4.85 14.88 -16.75
CA GLN A 224 3.77 15.85 -16.53
C GLN A 224 3.10 16.34 -17.83
N LYS A 225 3.86 16.47 -18.94
CA LYS A 225 3.32 16.87 -20.24
C LYS A 225 2.56 15.76 -20.99
N GLU A 226 3.03 14.52 -20.88
CA GLU A 226 2.56 13.40 -21.73
C GLU A 226 1.47 12.53 -21.07
N GLY A 227 1.10 12.78 -19.81
CA GLY A 227 -0.10 12.18 -19.20
C GLY A 227 0.00 10.66 -18.98
N GLY A 228 1.14 10.18 -18.46
CA GLY A 228 1.29 8.85 -17.86
C GLY A 228 1.00 7.66 -18.77
N LYS A 229 1.93 7.30 -19.66
CA LYS A 229 1.95 5.98 -20.35
C LYS A 229 3.37 5.38 -20.43
N PHE A 230 3.43 4.05 -20.33
CA PHE A 230 4.60 3.18 -20.54
C PHE A 230 4.10 1.86 -21.16
N ILE A 231 4.83 1.08 -21.97
CA ILE A 231 5.88 1.35 -22.98
C ILE A 231 5.56 0.47 -24.19
N LYS A 232 5.65 1.00 -25.43
CA LYS A 232 6.31 0.26 -26.52
C LYS A 232 6.93 1.25 -27.50
N ILE A 233 8.21 1.05 -27.82
CA ILE A 233 8.87 1.73 -28.94
C ILE A 233 8.70 0.83 -30.17
N PRO A 234 7.89 1.24 -31.15
CA PRO A 234 8.21 1.10 -32.56
C PRO A 234 8.84 2.41 -33.08
N GLU A 235 9.48 2.33 -34.24
CA GLU A 235 10.33 3.40 -34.78
C GLU A 235 9.50 4.59 -35.31
N SER A 236 9.89 5.81 -34.89
CA SER A 236 9.53 7.13 -35.43
C SER A 236 8.08 7.67 -35.29
N PRO A 237 7.89 9.00 -35.12
CA PRO A 237 6.58 9.63 -34.85
C PRO A 237 5.92 10.27 -36.09
N PRO A 238 4.64 10.68 -35.97
CA PRO A 238 4.33 12.09 -36.25
C PRO A 238 3.26 12.76 -35.34
N TYR A 239 3.51 14.03 -34.99
CA TYR A 239 2.59 15.17 -34.75
C TYR A 239 1.22 15.03 -34.02
N GLY A 240 0.97 15.90 -33.03
CA GLY A 240 -0.39 16.45 -32.75
C GLY A 240 -0.90 16.39 -31.29
N ILE A 241 -1.48 17.50 -30.81
CA ILE A 241 -1.99 17.77 -29.44
C ILE A 241 -3.16 18.80 -29.58
N PRO A 242 -4.22 18.89 -28.73
CA PRO A 242 -4.65 18.11 -27.55
C PRO A 242 -6.11 17.54 -27.67
N SER A 243 -6.68 16.95 -26.60
CA SER A 243 -7.97 17.38 -25.99
C SER A 243 -8.58 16.42 -24.94
N PHE A 244 -9.11 17.02 -23.85
CA PHE A 244 -10.07 16.60 -22.80
C PHE A 244 -10.31 15.13 -22.38
N VAL A 245 -10.30 14.95 -21.04
CA VAL A 245 -10.78 13.86 -20.16
C VAL A 245 -11.63 12.74 -20.79
N LYS A 246 -11.18 11.49 -20.61
CA LYS A 246 -12.07 10.31 -20.49
C LYS A 246 -11.39 9.13 -19.78
N LYS A 247 -12.10 8.60 -18.77
CA LYS A 247 -11.98 7.29 -18.09
C LYS A 247 -10.66 6.52 -18.26
N THR A 248 -9.84 6.50 -17.21
CA THR A 248 -8.69 5.59 -17.07
C THR A 248 -9.06 4.38 -16.20
N GLU A 249 -9.29 3.24 -16.86
CA GLU A 249 -8.75 1.97 -16.34
C GLU A 249 -7.22 1.92 -16.66
N TYR A 250 -6.57 0.81 -16.30
CA TYR A 250 -5.13 0.50 -16.47
C TYR A 250 -4.18 1.01 -15.37
N TYR A 251 -3.46 0.06 -14.76
CA TYR A 251 -2.41 0.26 -13.75
C TYR A 251 -1.05 -0.20 -14.29
N THR A 252 0.00 0.62 -14.13
CA THR A 252 1.39 0.19 -13.76
C THR A 252 2.29 1.42 -13.65
N PHE A 253 3.03 1.58 -12.53
CA PHE A 253 4.14 2.54 -12.42
C PHE A 253 5.21 2.05 -11.44
N GLU A 254 6.48 2.15 -11.83
CA GLU A 254 7.64 2.09 -10.92
C GLU A 254 8.28 3.48 -10.81
N ILE A 255 8.53 3.97 -9.58
CA ILE A 255 9.53 5.02 -9.36
C ILE A 255 10.43 4.64 -8.16
N PRO A 256 11.63 4.13 -8.44
CA PRO A 256 12.79 4.28 -7.58
C PRO A 256 13.63 5.48 -8.00
N ILE A 257 14.02 6.35 -7.07
CA ILE A 257 14.97 7.43 -7.39
C ILE A 257 16.39 6.94 -7.07
N GLY A 258 17.21 6.81 -8.11
CA GLY A 258 18.53 6.18 -8.06
C GLY A 258 18.50 4.68 -8.40
N GLN A 259 19.59 4.19 -9.00
CA GLN A 259 19.71 2.79 -9.39
C GLN A 259 19.90 1.89 -8.15
N PRO A 260 19.07 0.86 -7.94
CA PRO A 260 19.28 -0.09 -6.86
C PRO A 260 20.45 -1.03 -7.16
N LEU A 261 21.21 -1.38 -6.11
CA LEU A 261 22.01 -2.59 -6.12
C LEU A 261 21.06 -3.79 -6.06
N ARG A 262 20.90 -4.50 -7.18
CA ARG A 262 20.06 -5.71 -7.27
C ARG A 262 20.85 -6.93 -6.81
N TYR A 263 20.28 -7.70 -5.89
CA TYR A 263 20.82 -8.98 -5.43
C TYR A 263 19.68 -9.98 -5.22
N ARG A 264 19.59 -11.03 -6.04
CA ARG A 264 18.63 -12.14 -5.89
C ARG A 264 17.17 -11.69 -5.59
N GLY A 265 16.65 -10.74 -6.36
CA GLY A 265 15.28 -10.22 -6.20
C GLY A 265 15.11 -9.18 -5.08
N VAL A 266 16.20 -8.76 -4.43
CA VAL A 266 16.21 -7.67 -3.45
C VAL A 266 16.89 -6.44 -4.04
N GLU A 267 16.23 -5.30 -3.88
CA GLU A 267 16.70 -4.00 -4.33
C GLU A 267 17.16 -3.18 -3.13
N LEU A 268 18.47 -2.97 -3.01
CA LEU A 268 19.06 -2.06 -2.01
C LEU A 268 19.34 -0.71 -2.66
N TYR A 269 18.70 0.33 -2.16
CA TYR A 269 18.82 1.66 -2.72
C TYR A 269 19.98 2.46 -2.10
N HIS A 270 20.74 3.11 -2.98
CA HIS A 270 21.79 4.07 -2.65
C HIS A 270 21.91 5.07 -3.81
N ALA A 271 21.24 6.21 -3.65
CA ALA A 271 21.00 7.14 -4.75
C ALA A 271 21.88 8.40 -4.71
N GLY A 272 22.56 8.66 -3.59
CA GLY A 272 22.98 10.01 -3.21
C GLY A 272 21.83 10.89 -2.68
N ASP A 273 20.59 10.51 -3.00
CA ASP A 273 19.35 11.11 -2.51
C ASP A 273 18.91 10.45 -1.19
N ARG A 274 18.85 11.24 -0.11
CA ARG A 274 18.91 10.72 1.26
C ARG A 274 17.67 9.97 1.75
N THR A 275 16.52 10.12 1.09
CA THR A 275 15.31 9.37 1.49
C THR A 275 15.49 7.87 1.24
N LEU A 276 16.22 7.49 0.19
CA LEU A 276 16.34 6.10 -0.26
C LEU A 276 17.62 5.41 0.19
N ASP A 277 18.58 6.14 0.79
CA ASP A 277 19.78 5.56 1.40
C ASP A 277 19.39 4.52 2.47
N GLY A 278 19.71 3.26 2.21
CA GLY A 278 19.37 2.15 3.10
C GLY A 278 17.92 1.69 3.02
N PHE A 279 17.16 2.11 2.02
CA PHE A 279 15.86 1.49 1.74
C PHE A 279 16.05 0.14 1.05
N LEU A 280 15.28 -0.88 1.47
CA LEU A 280 15.18 -2.18 0.83
C LEU A 280 13.75 -2.45 0.40
N ARG A 281 13.62 -2.94 -0.83
CA ARG A 281 12.40 -3.50 -1.40
C ARG A 281 12.64 -4.95 -1.79
N LEU A 282 11.72 -5.83 -1.40
CA LEU A 282 11.67 -7.23 -1.80
C LEU A 282 10.32 -7.49 -2.47
N ARG A 283 10.30 -8.20 -3.60
CA ARG A 283 9.07 -8.72 -4.20
C ARG A 283 9.01 -10.23 -3.97
N VAL A 284 7.97 -10.69 -3.29
CA VAL A 284 7.83 -12.11 -2.94
C VAL A 284 6.51 -12.62 -3.51
N ARG A 285 6.57 -13.51 -4.51
CA ARG A 285 5.39 -14.29 -4.93
C ARG A 285 5.17 -15.42 -3.92
N GLY A 286 3.90 -15.69 -3.59
CA GLY A 286 3.53 -16.65 -2.56
C GLY A 286 2.91 -16.00 -1.32
N GLY A 287 3.00 -16.69 -0.17
CA GLY A 287 2.37 -16.31 1.08
C GLY A 287 3.36 -15.83 2.16
N PHE A 288 2.89 -15.78 3.40
CA PHE A 288 3.70 -15.34 4.54
C PHE A 288 4.94 -16.21 4.79
N ARG A 289 4.88 -17.51 4.50
CA ARG A 289 6.03 -18.43 4.61
C ARG A 289 7.15 -18.08 3.63
N ASP A 290 6.80 -17.70 2.41
CA ASP A 290 7.75 -17.29 1.38
C ASP A 290 8.42 -15.97 1.76
N VAL A 291 7.64 -15.03 2.31
CA VAL A 291 8.15 -13.76 2.88
C VAL A 291 9.14 -14.04 4.00
N GLU A 292 8.83 -14.96 4.92
CA GLU A 292 9.71 -15.33 6.02
C GLU A 292 10.99 -16.01 5.56
N LYS A 293 10.92 -16.88 4.56
CA LYS A 293 12.08 -17.50 3.91
C LYS A 293 13.01 -16.44 3.31
N ALA A 294 12.45 -15.53 2.52
CA ALA A 294 13.19 -14.41 1.92
C ALA A 294 13.83 -13.50 2.99
N LEU A 295 13.09 -13.15 4.03
CA LEU A 295 13.60 -12.33 5.13
C LEU A 295 14.69 -13.02 5.94
N ARG A 296 14.61 -14.35 6.15
CA ARG A 296 15.67 -15.13 6.84
C ARG A 296 16.94 -15.20 6.01
N GLU A 297 16.83 -15.37 4.69
CA GLU A 297 17.98 -15.25 3.78
C GLU A 297 18.61 -13.86 3.90
N ILE A 298 17.81 -12.80 3.80
CA ILE A 298 18.32 -11.42 3.86
C ILE A 298 18.92 -11.05 5.22
N GLN A 299 18.35 -11.53 6.33
CA GLN A 299 18.96 -11.40 7.67
C GLN A 299 20.37 -12.00 7.69
N ARG A 300 20.56 -13.20 7.10
CA ARG A 300 21.85 -13.90 7.03
C ARG A 300 22.82 -13.18 6.08
N GLU A 301 22.43 -12.97 4.83
CA GLU A 301 23.29 -12.41 3.79
C GLU A 301 23.72 -10.98 4.12
N LEU A 302 22.79 -10.12 4.55
CA LEU A 302 23.09 -8.73 4.91
C LEU A 302 23.66 -8.58 6.33
N LYS A 303 23.77 -9.68 7.09
CA LYS A 303 24.18 -9.69 8.51
C LYS A 303 23.40 -8.64 9.32
N LEU A 304 22.08 -8.65 9.16
CA LEU A 304 21.12 -7.80 9.88
C LEU A 304 20.63 -8.59 11.12
N PRO A 305 21.35 -8.60 12.25
CA PRO A 305 20.92 -9.35 13.42
C PRO A 305 19.53 -8.87 13.86
N ASN A 306 18.75 -9.79 14.42
CA ASN A 306 17.46 -9.50 15.07
C ASN A 306 16.35 -8.94 14.15
N LEU A 307 16.56 -8.86 12.82
CA LEU A 307 15.58 -8.36 11.85
C LEU A 307 14.17 -8.97 12.00
N LEU A 308 14.08 -10.18 12.55
CA LEU A 308 12.86 -10.96 12.68
C LEU A 308 12.53 -11.37 14.13
N ARG A 309 12.82 -10.54 15.13
CA ARG A 309 12.36 -10.75 16.52
C ARG A 309 11.57 -9.54 17.04
N PRO A 310 10.55 -9.72 17.89
CA PRO A 310 9.89 -8.59 18.54
C PRO A 310 10.88 -7.77 19.39
N PRO A 311 10.75 -6.43 19.47
CA PRO A 311 11.64 -5.61 20.30
C PRO A 311 11.48 -5.89 21.78
N SER A 312 12.60 -6.16 22.44
CA SER A 312 12.61 -6.37 23.88
C SER A 312 12.31 -5.07 24.64
N ARG A 313 11.87 -5.18 25.89
CA ARG A 313 11.71 -4.02 26.80
C ARG A 313 12.96 -3.13 26.83
N ARG A 314 14.16 -3.73 26.71
CA ARG A 314 15.44 -3.02 26.72
C ARG A 314 15.66 -2.21 25.44
N ASP A 315 15.27 -2.75 24.28
CA ASP A 315 15.43 -2.05 22.99
C ASP A 315 14.44 -0.88 22.89
N LEU A 316 13.21 -1.09 23.37
CA LEU A 316 12.22 -0.03 23.50
C LEU A 316 12.69 1.06 24.47
N GLU A 317 13.23 0.71 25.64
CA GLU A 317 13.74 1.68 26.62
C GLU A 317 14.89 2.52 26.06
N LYS A 318 15.87 1.89 25.39
CA LYS A 318 16.95 2.62 24.72
C LYS A 318 16.39 3.54 23.63
N ALA A 319 15.49 3.05 22.80
CA ALA A 319 14.90 3.82 21.72
C ALA A 319 14.07 4.99 22.23
N LYS A 320 13.29 4.80 23.29
CA LYS A 320 12.49 5.81 24.00
C LYS A 320 13.37 6.96 24.46
N ARG A 321 14.46 6.65 25.18
CA ARG A 321 15.45 7.65 25.63
C ARG A 321 16.14 8.37 24.47
N LEU A 322 16.70 7.64 23.51
CA LEU A 322 17.38 8.25 22.36
C LEU A 322 16.43 9.09 21.50
N ARG A 323 15.15 8.72 21.42
CA ARG A 323 14.10 9.48 20.72
C ARG A 323 13.75 10.77 21.44
N LEU A 324 13.73 10.76 22.78
CA LEU A 324 13.52 11.97 23.58
C LEU A 324 14.68 12.96 23.41
N LEU A 325 15.92 12.49 23.57
CA LEU A 325 17.11 13.32 23.32
C LEU A 325 17.12 13.85 21.90
N TRP A 326 16.80 13.00 20.92
CA TRP A 326 16.66 13.43 19.52
C TRP A 326 15.64 14.57 19.33
N GLN A 327 14.75 14.88 20.27
CA GLN A 327 13.82 16.00 20.13
C GLN A 327 14.07 17.17 21.08
N GLU A 328 14.47 16.89 22.32
CA GLU A 328 14.64 17.88 23.39
C GLU A 328 16.08 18.38 23.52
N ASP A 329 17.09 17.52 23.35
CA ASP A 329 18.51 17.92 23.30
C ASP A 329 19.23 17.30 22.08
N PRO A 330 19.22 18.00 20.93
CA PRO A 330 19.96 17.62 19.74
C PRO A 330 21.47 17.42 19.96
N THR A 331 22.06 18.18 20.90
CA THR A 331 23.49 18.20 21.19
C THR A 331 23.89 16.96 21.99
N GLY A 332 23.26 16.71 23.14
CA GLY A 332 23.51 15.52 23.96
C GLY A 332 23.15 14.22 23.23
N TRP A 333 22.14 14.23 22.34
CA TRP A 333 21.88 13.10 21.44
C TRP A 333 23.09 12.76 20.55
N TRP A 334 23.78 13.78 20.05
CA TRP A 334 24.99 13.62 19.23
C TRP A 334 26.16 13.12 20.08
N GLU A 335 26.46 13.77 21.21
CA GLU A 335 27.57 13.43 22.11
C GLU A 335 27.54 11.98 22.59
N LEU A 336 26.34 11.45 22.86
CA LEU A 336 26.18 10.07 23.32
C LEU A 336 26.47 9.04 22.22
N GLY A 337 26.26 9.39 20.95
CA GLY A 337 26.58 8.53 19.79
C GLY A 337 25.71 8.71 18.54
N GLY A 338 24.70 9.59 18.55
CA GLY A 338 23.92 9.99 17.38
C GLY A 338 23.43 8.83 16.49
N TYR A 339 23.85 8.83 15.22
CA TYR A 339 23.50 7.80 14.21
C TYR A 339 24.08 6.40 14.48
N HIS A 340 24.81 6.20 15.59
CA HIS A 340 25.35 4.91 16.04
C HIS A 340 24.70 4.44 17.37
N PRO A 341 23.38 4.22 17.43
CA PRO A 341 22.67 3.87 18.67
C PRO A 341 23.12 2.54 19.29
N THR A 342 23.79 1.67 18.52
CA THR A 342 24.37 0.42 19.03
C THR A 342 25.57 0.69 19.94
N LYS A 343 26.33 1.78 19.71
CA LYS A 343 27.49 2.20 20.51
C LYS A 343 27.11 2.92 21.81
N VAL A 344 25.87 3.40 21.92
CA VAL A 344 25.37 4.04 23.15
C VAL A 344 25.12 2.98 24.21
N SER A 345 25.86 3.00 25.32
CA SER A 345 25.65 2.06 26.43
C SER A 345 24.55 2.55 27.37
N PHE A 346 23.95 1.62 28.13
CA PHE A 346 22.98 2.00 29.17
C PHE A 346 23.65 2.88 30.24
N LYS A 347 24.83 2.52 30.74
CA LYS A 347 25.61 3.34 31.68
C LYS A 347 25.77 4.80 31.24
N LYS A 348 25.96 5.08 29.94
CA LYS A 348 26.02 6.45 29.41
C LYS A 348 24.64 7.14 29.45
N LEU A 349 23.57 6.44 29.08
CA LEU A 349 22.21 6.97 29.14
C LEU A 349 21.74 7.19 30.58
N ASP A 350 22.04 6.28 31.51
CA ASP A 350 21.67 6.40 32.92
C ASP A 350 22.33 7.65 33.52
N ALA A 351 23.67 7.77 33.42
CA ALA A 351 24.41 8.94 33.92
C ALA A 351 23.97 10.27 33.26
N TYR A 352 23.63 10.25 31.97
CA TYR A 352 23.15 11.45 31.29
C TYR A 352 21.74 11.87 31.79
N PHE A 353 20.81 10.92 31.96
CA PHE A 353 19.47 11.21 32.48
C PHE A 353 19.45 11.51 33.99
N GLU A 354 20.45 11.07 34.75
CA GLU A 354 20.69 11.50 36.13
C GLU A 354 21.12 12.97 36.24
N ALA A 355 21.88 13.46 35.25
CA ALA A 355 22.30 14.87 35.17
C ALA A 355 21.21 15.83 34.64
N HIS A 356 20.16 15.30 33.99
CA HIS A 356 19.10 16.06 33.29
C HIS A 356 17.70 15.66 33.80
N PRO A 357 17.31 16.07 35.02
CA PRO A 357 16.05 15.65 35.65
C PRO A 357 14.79 16.09 34.88
N GLU A 358 14.85 17.19 34.14
CA GLU A 358 13.78 17.68 33.27
C GLU A 358 13.49 16.72 32.10
N LEU A 359 14.52 16.06 31.56
CA LEU A 359 14.35 15.01 30.55
C LEU A 359 13.79 13.73 31.16
N LYS A 360 14.08 13.45 32.43
CA LYS A 360 13.50 12.30 33.14
C LYS A 360 11.99 12.45 33.34
N GLU A 361 11.50 13.64 33.72
CA GLU A 361 10.05 13.90 33.86
C GLU A 361 9.32 13.66 32.52
N LYS A 362 9.89 14.13 31.41
CA LYS A 362 9.35 13.87 30.05
C LYS A 362 9.40 12.39 29.70
N LEU A 363 10.47 11.69 30.05
CA LEU A 363 10.63 10.25 29.81
C LEU A 363 9.58 9.41 30.55
N ASP A 364 9.22 9.78 31.78
CA ASP A 364 8.19 9.10 32.56
C ASP A 364 6.80 9.26 31.91
N ARG A 365 6.51 10.43 31.31
CA ARG A 365 5.30 10.71 30.51
C ARG A 365 5.32 10.11 29.09
N MET A 366 6.36 9.38 28.69
CA MET A 366 6.45 8.84 27.33
C MET A 366 5.83 7.44 27.14
N GLU A 367 4.98 7.33 26.13
CA GLU A 367 4.26 6.11 25.73
C GLU A 367 4.53 5.72 24.27
N LEU A 368 4.21 4.48 23.90
CA LEU A 368 4.21 4.02 22.50
C LEU A 368 2.81 4.18 21.89
N LEU A 369 2.70 5.02 20.86
CA LEU A 369 1.50 5.23 20.05
C LEU A 369 1.50 4.29 18.84
N ASP A 370 0.34 3.71 18.53
CA ASP A 370 0.11 2.90 17.33
C ASP A 370 -0.78 3.66 16.33
N LEU A 371 -0.21 4.03 15.18
CA LEU A 371 -0.85 4.76 14.09
C LEU A 371 -1.14 3.80 12.93
N LYS A 372 -2.17 2.96 13.09
CA LYS A 372 -2.57 1.92 12.12
C LYS A 372 -1.41 0.97 11.76
N GLY A 373 -0.63 0.57 12.76
CA GLY A 373 0.54 -0.30 12.65
C GLY A 373 1.88 0.45 12.61
N TYR A 374 1.90 1.73 12.23
CA TYR A 374 3.10 2.56 12.37
C TYR A 374 3.26 2.97 13.83
N LYS A 375 4.33 2.50 14.51
CA LYS A 375 4.54 2.80 15.93
C LYS A 375 5.57 3.90 16.13
N THR A 376 5.25 4.85 17.02
CA THR A 376 6.11 5.97 17.41
C THR A 376 5.95 6.26 18.89
N PHE A 377 6.83 7.05 19.50
CA PHE A 377 6.66 7.48 20.88
C PHE A 377 5.98 8.86 20.95
N VAL A 378 5.21 9.08 22.01
CA VAL A 378 4.59 10.36 22.39
C VAL A 378 5.07 10.78 23.78
N VAL A 379 5.14 12.09 24.06
CA VAL A 379 5.21 12.66 25.42
C VAL A 379 3.81 13.18 25.78
N ARG A 380 3.16 12.57 26.77
CA ARG A 380 1.80 12.96 27.17
C ARG A 380 1.76 14.34 27.81
N GLY A 381 0.77 15.14 27.42
CA GLY A 381 0.58 16.51 27.90
C GLY A 381 1.52 17.54 27.26
N ARG A 382 2.41 17.15 26.35
CA ARG A 382 3.35 18.08 25.68
C ARG A 382 2.63 19.21 24.95
N GLU A 383 1.41 19.00 24.46
CA GLU A 383 0.57 20.06 23.88
C GLU A 383 0.57 21.35 24.73
N ALA A 384 0.45 21.24 26.06
CA ALA A 384 0.47 22.39 26.96
C ALA A 384 1.85 23.09 27.00
N GLU A 385 2.94 22.35 26.87
CA GLU A 385 4.31 22.89 26.76
C GLU A 385 4.49 23.67 25.45
N LEU A 386 3.96 23.14 24.33
CA LEU A 386 4.01 23.81 23.03
C LEU A 386 3.17 25.11 23.04
N ARG A 387 1.96 25.07 23.63
CA ARG A 387 1.13 26.27 23.84
C ARG A 387 1.84 27.32 24.70
N LYS A 388 2.44 26.91 25.81
CA LYS A 388 3.22 27.81 26.69
C LYS A 388 4.44 28.41 25.97
N ALA A 389 5.02 27.72 25.00
CA ALA A 389 6.11 28.24 24.17
C ALA A 389 5.65 29.25 23.09
N GLY A 390 4.34 29.36 22.83
CA GLY A 390 3.75 30.28 21.87
C GLY A 390 3.10 29.63 20.64
N ALA A 391 3.04 28.29 20.57
CA ALA A 391 2.34 27.61 19.48
C ALA A 391 0.81 27.66 19.67
N LEU A 392 0.07 27.84 18.58
CA LEU A 392 -1.39 27.85 18.54
C LEU A 392 -1.97 26.60 17.85
N GLY A 393 -1.33 26.16 16.77
CA GLY A 393 -1.74 25.03 15.93
C GLY A 393 -0.74 24.83 14.79
N PHE A 394 -1.12 24.06 13.76
CA PHE A 394 -0.34 23.97 12.52
C PHE A 394 -1.23 23.64 11.30
N PHE A 395 -0.74 23.94 10.10
CA PHE A 395 -1.49 23.73 8.85
C PHE A 395 -0.68 23.11 7.72
N HIS A 396 -1.36 22.44 6.79
CA HIS A 396 -0.85 22.11 5.46
C HIS A 396 -1.62 22.86 4.38
N GLU A 397 -0.92 23.28 3.33
CA GLU A 397 -1.49 24.07 2.22
C GLU A 397 -1.78 23.21 1.01
N MET A 398 -2.97 23.34 0.41
CA MET A 398 -3.28 22.63 -0.82
C MET A 398 -3.76 23.59 -1.92
N ASN A 399 -3.18 23.41 -3.10
CA ASN A 399 -3.54 24.16 -4.31
C ASN A 399 -4.83 23.62 -4.96
N ASN A 400 -5.08 22.32 -4.83
CA ASN A 400 -6.10 21.61 -5.56
C ASN A 400 -7.11 20.94 -4.60
N PRO A 401 -8.40 21.32 -4.63
CA PRO A 401 -9.42 20.76 -3.75
C PRO A 401 -9.69 19.27 -4.03
N PHE A 402 -9.41 18.79 -5.25
CA PHE A 402 -9.61 17.39 -5.62
C PHE A 402 -8.60 16.42 -4.96
N ASP A 403 -7.54 16.91 -4.32
CA ASP A 403 -6.62 16.07 -3.53
C ASP A 403 -7.15 15.80 -2.10
N LEU A 404 -8.13 16.58 -1.61
CA LEU A 404 -8.65 16.46 -0.24
C LEU A 404 -9.38 15.14 0.03
N PRO A 405 -10.24 14.60 -0.86
CA PRO A 405 -10.87 13.29 -0.67
C PRO A 405 -9.85 12.17 -0.41
N SER A 406 -8.78 12.11 -1.21
CA SER A 406 -7.73 11.09 -1.08
C SER A 406 -7.00 11.17 0.27
N ILE A 407 -6.79 12.38 0.81
CA ILE A 407 -6.22 12.58 2.15
C ILE A 407 -7.20 12.12 3.24
N VAL A 408 -8.48 12.46 3.12
CA VAL A 408 -9.50 12.04 4.11
C VAL A 408 -9.61 10.51 4.18
N GLU A 409 -9.55 9.82 3.04
CA GLU A 409 -9.58 8.35 2.96
C GLU A 409 -8.27 7.68 3.43
N SER A 410 -7.10 8.15 2.96
CA SER A 410 -5.81 7.45 3.16
C SER A 410 -5.05 7.82 4.44
N ASP A 411 -5.58 8.77 5.22
CA ASP A 411 -4.83 9.67 6.12
C ASP A 411 -3.90 10.63 5.35
N PHE A 412 -3.41 11.69 6.01
CA PHE A 412 -2.34 12.49 5.44
C PHE A 412 -1.06 11.65 5.43
N LEU A 413 -0.49 11.36 4.26
CA LEU A 413 0.68 10.49 4.08
C LEU A 413 1.89 11.24 3.51
N SER A 414 3.09 10.91 4.01
CA SER A 414 4.34 11.45 3.44
C SER A 414 4.50 11.07 1.98
N SER A 415 5.29 11.84 1.23
CA SER A 415 5.58 11.57 -0.19
C SER A 415 6.04 10.11 -0.40
N PHE A 416 6.86 9.57 0.51
CA PHE A 416 7.33 8.19 0.45
C PHE A 416 6.29 7.14 0.84
N GLU A 417 5.41 7.41 1.82
CA GLU A 417 4.29 6.50 2.15
C GLU A 417 3.23 6.45 1.04
N ARG A 418 3.01 7.55 0.32
CA ARG A 418 2.16 7.61 -0.88
C ARG A 418 2.78 6.80 -2.03
N LEU A 419 4.06 7.04 -2.34
CA LEU A 419 4.79 6.34 -3.42
C LEU A 419 4.80 4.83 -3.23
N LYS A 420 5.06 4.32 -2.01
CA LYS A 420 5.04 2.87 -1.75
C LYS A 420 3.66 2.26 -2.02
N ARG A 421 2.57 2.99 -1.72
CA ARG A 421 1.18 2.57 -1.99
C ARG A 421 0.70 2.80 -3.42
N GLY A 422 1.49 3.45 -4.27
CA GLY A 422 1.07 3.83 -5.63
C GLY A 422 0.05 4.99 -5.64
N ILE A 423 -0.07 5.75 -4.54
CA ILE A 423 -0.95 6.93 -4.47
C ILE A 423 -0.25 8.08 -5.20
N ILE A 424 -0.78 8.47 -6.35
CA ILE A 424 -0.28 9.59 -7.15
C ILE A 424 -1.13 10.82 -6.82
N SER A 425 -0.58 11.76 -6.05
CA SER A 425 -1.14 13.11 -5.89
C SER A 425 -0.08 14.18 -6.10
N GLN A 426 -0.50 15.34 -6.63
CA GLN A 426 0.38 16.47 -6.98
C GLN A 426 0.89 17.17 -5.71
N GLY A 427 1.84 16.56 -5.02
CA GLY A 427 2.57 17.22 -3.93
C GLY A 427 3.41 18.38 -4.45
N LYS A 428 3.64 19.39 -3.61
CA LYS A 428 4.65 20.42 -3.89
C LYS A 428 6.04 19.75 -3.94
N SER A 429 6.76 19.92 -5.04
CA SER A 429 8.21 19.58 -5.18
C SER A 429 8.70 18.18 -4.70
N PRO A 430 8.00 17.06 -4.94
CA PRO A 430 8.35 15.74 -4.38
C PRO A 430 9.75 15.24 -4.72
N PHE A 431 10.35 15.71 -5.83
CA PHE A 431 11.73 15.42 -6.17
C PHE A 431 12.73 16.09 -5.21
N ALA A 432 12.50 17.36 -4.83
CA ALA A 432 13.36 18.07 -3.88
C ALA A 432 13.38 17.33 -2.52
N ASP A 433 12.19 16.93 -2.04
CA ASP A 433 11.99 16.13 -0.83
C ASP A 433 12.80 14.82 -0.87
N ILE A 434 12.76 14.08 -1.99
CA ILE A 434 13.45 12.78 -2.09
C ILE A 434 14.97 12.98 -1.99
N ARG A 435 15.50 14.02 -2.66
CA ARG A 435 16.92 14.38 -2.66
C ARG A 435 17.41 14.91 -1.31
N SER A 436 16.62 15.73 -0.62
CA SER A 436 16.97 16.31 0.68
C SER A 436 16.91 15.28 1.82
N GLY A 437 16.06 14.26 1.70
CA GLY A 437 15.64 13.35 2.76
C GLY A 437 14.27 13.69 3.37
N GLY A 438 13.65 14.76 2.91
CA GLY A 438 12.33 15.22 3.34
C GLY A 438 11.15 14.36 2.90
N ALA A 439 11.30 13.45 1.92
CA ALA A 439 10.13 12.70 1.41
C ALA A 439 9.58 11.63 2.38
N ASP A 440 10.33 11.26 3.42
CA ASP A 440 9.81 10.49 4.57
C ASP A 440 8.84 11.32 5.45
N GLN A 441 8.76 12.64 5.22
CA GLN A 441 8.06 13.63 6.04
C GLN A 441 6.77 14.15 5.38
N ILE A 442 5.93 14.72 6.22
CA ILE A 442 4.83 15.59 5.85
C ILE A 442 5.17 16.98 6.39
N PHE A 443 5.14 17.96 5.50
CA PHE A 443 5.49 19.34 5.80
C PHE A 443 4.25 20.09 6.29
N PHE A 444 4.37 20.75 7.43
CA PHE A 444 3.37 21.68 7.94
C PHE A 444 4.01 23.03 8.26
N ARG A 445 3.18 24.05 8.44
CA ARG A 445 3.57 25.36 8.96
C ARG A 445 3.06 25.47 10.40
N LEU A 446 3.95 25.78 11.35
CA LEU A 446 3.57 26.10 12.73
C LEU A 446 2.82 27.44 12.75
N LEU A 447 1.83 27.54 13.63
CA LEU A 447 1.11 28.77 13.93
C LEU A 447 1.41 29.26 15.34
N THR A 448 1.42 30.57 15.48
CA THR A 448 1.57 31.34 16.73
C THR A 448 0.51 32.44 16.78
N GLU A 449 0.21 33.00 17.95
CA GLU A 449 -0.79 34.08 18.07
C GLU A 449 -0.47 35.30 17.17
N ASP A 450 0.82 35.67 17.11
CA ASP A 450 1.36 36.77 16.31
C ASP A 450 1.72 36.38 14.86
N THR A 451 1.22 35.25 14.35
CA THR A 451 1.40 34.87 12.95
C THR A 451 0.87 35.97 12.02
N LYS A 452 1.73 36.48 11.14
CA LYS A 452 1.40 37.49 10.12
C LYS A 452 1.51 36.86 8.75
N TYR A 453 0.49 36.10 8.38
CA TYR A 453 0.42 35.41 7.09
C TYR A 453 -0.65 36.00 6.18
N SER A 454 -0.36 36.08 4.89
CA SER A 454 -1.34 36.41 3.85
C SER A 454 -1.76 35.12 3.14
N PRO A 455 -2.94 34.55 3.41
CA PRO A 455 -3.32 33.22 2.91
C PRO A 455 -3.70 33.24 1.42
N PHE A 456 -2.79 32.74 0.57
CA PHE A 456 -2.91 32.75 -0.90
C PHE A 456 -3.19 31.39 -1.57
N HIS A 457 -3.43 30.31 -0.82
CA HIS A 457 -3.80 28.99 -1.36
C HIS A 457 -5.33 28.80 -1.49
N THR A 458 -5.78 27.72 -2.14
CA THR A 458 -7.21 27.42 -2.30
C THR A 458 -7.81 26.88 -1.00
N LEU A 459 -7.07 26.03 -0.28
CA LEU A 459 -7.46 25.53 1.03
C LEU A 459 -6.27 25.20 1.93
N TYR A 460 -6.56 25.11 3.23
CA TYR A 460 -5.63 24.83 4.30
C TYR A 460 -6.22 23.77 5.23
N VAL A 461 -5.49 22.69 5.49
CA VAL A 461 -5.90 21.64 6.44
C VAL A 461 -5.26 21.95 7.79
N LEU A 462 -6.07 22.33 8.77
CA LEU A 462 -5.64 22.76 10.10
C LEU A 462 -5.69 21.60 11.08
N TYR A 463 -4.67 21.55 11.93
CA TYR A 463 -4.55 20.63 13.05
C TYR A 463 -4.30 21.42 14.33
N ASP A 464 -4.90 20.94 15.40
CA ASP A 464 -4.51 21.36 16.74
C ASP A 464 -3.15 20.74 17.13
N LEU A 465 -2.55 21.14 18.24
CA LEU A 465 -1.19 20.74 18.64
C LEU A 465 -1.07 19.30 19.15
N LYS A 466 -2.19 18.61 19.44
CA LYS A 466 -2.20 17.25 19.99
C LYS A 466 -1.38 16.21 19.20
N PRO A 467 -1.37 16.17 17.85
CA PRO A 467 -0.50 15.26 17.10
C PRO A 467 1.00 15.51 17.35
N LEU A 468 1.38 16.71 17.78
CA LEU A 468 2.77 17.07 18.14
C LEU A 468 3.19 16.56 19.54
N GLU A 469 2.30 15.90 20.30
CA GLU A 469 2.73 15.03 21.42
C GLU A 469 3.75 13.98 20.95
N ARG A 470 3.66 13.57 19.68
CA ARG A 470 4.60 12.65 19.04
C ARG A 470 6.05 13.13 19.10
N THR A 471 6.96 12.19 18.90
CA THR A 471 8.41 12.43 18.99
C THR A 471 9.17 12.20 17.68
N ASP A 472 8.45 11.79 16.63
CA ASP A 472 8.97 11.55 15.28
C ASP A 472 8.77 12.75 14.34
N TRP A 473 8.90 13.96 14.89
CA TRP A 473 8.88 15.22 14.16
C TRP A 473 9.92 16.21 14.68
N TRP A 474 10.30 17.16 13.83
CA TRP A 474 11.15 18.30 14.18
C TRP A 474 10.68 19.54 13.44
N ILE A 475 11.24 20.71 13.76
CA ILE A 475 10.86 21.98 13.16
C ILE A 475 12.11 22.79 12.77
N TYR A 476 12.01 23.57 11.69
CA TYR A 476 12.95 24.62 11.33
C TYR A 476 12.23 25.97 11.27
N PRO A 477 12.86 27.08 11.70
CA PRO A 477 12.24 28.41 11.66
C PRO A 477 12.16 29.01 10.24
N ARG A 478 12.68 28.32 9.23
CA ARG A 478 12.76 28.73 7.82
C ARG A 478 12.87 27.51 6.90
N ASP A 479 12.67 27.68 5.60
CA ASP A 479 12.69 26.59 4.62
C ASP A 479 14.12 26.04 4.44
N LEU A 480 14.27 24.75 4.76
CA LEU A 480 15.47 23.96 4.55
C LEU A 480 15.18 22.67 3.76
N TYR A 481 14.06 22.63 3.02
CA TYR A 481 13.58 21.50 2.22
C TYR A 481 13.51 20.18 3.02
N GLY A 482 13.20 20.25 4.32
CA GLY A 482 13.25 19.10 5.23
C GLY A 482 14.60 18.38 5.29
N THR A 483 15.72 19.07 5.05
CA THR A 483 17.06 18.47 4.95
C THR A 483 17.42 17.57 6.14
N VAL A 484 17.80 16.32 5.85
CA VAL A 484 18.40 15.41 6.86
C VAL A 484 19.93 15.29 6.65
N ARG A 485 20.53 16.31 6.05
CA ARG A 485 21.99 16.34 5.80
C ARG A 485 22.71 16.45 7.13
N GLU A 486 23.51 15.45 7.49
CA GLU A 486 24.24 15.37 8.78
C GLU A 486 24.89 16.70 9.20
N THR A 487 25.50 17.43 8.27
CA THR A 487 26.15 18.75 8.50
C THR A 487 25.20 19.90 8.86
N GLN A 488 23.91 19.83 8.48
CA GLN A 488 22.89 20.85 8.75
C GLN A 488 21.90 20.37 9.83
N PHE A 489 21.62 19.07 9.84
CA PHE A 489 20.73 18.41 10.80
C PHE A 489 21.35 18.34 12.21
N PHE A 490 22.68 18.43 12.31
CA PHE A 490 23.40 18.62 13.58
C PHE A 490 23.06 19.97 14.24
N GLU A 491 22.94 21.05 13.46
CA GLU A 491 22.79 22.44 13.94
C GLU A 491 21.34 22.80 14.32
N ARG A 492 20.43 21.82 14.40
CA ARG A 492 19.02 22.07 14.74
C ARG A 492 18.89 22.40 16.24
N GLN A 493 18.09 23.41 16.55
CA GLN A 493 17.77 23.80 17.93
C GLN A 493 16.75 22.83 18.57
N PRO A 494 16.64 22.80 19.91
CA PRO A 494 15.52 22.23 20.63
C PRO A 494 14.17 22.78 20.14
N VAL A 495 13.15 21.92 20.09
CA VAL A 495 11.82 22.26 19.55
C VAL A 495 11.20 23.50 20.21
N ILE A 496 11.31 23.62 21.54
CA ILE A 496 10.73 24.73 22.30
C ILE A 496 11.40 26.07 21.94
N GLU A 497 12.71 26.09 21.70
CA GLU A 497 13.43 27.31 21.30
C GLU A 497 12.99 27.81 19.93
N VAL A 498 12.80 26.90 18.96
CA VAL A 498 12.29 27.25 17.62
C VAL A 498 10.88 27.82 17.69
N ILE A 499 10.01 27.26 18.55
CA ILE A 499 8.66 27.79 18.77
C ILE A 499 8.73 29.19 19.40
N GLN A 500 9.59 29.40 20.39
CA GLN A 500 9.81 30.72 21.01
C GLN A 500 10.45 31.73 20.05
N GLU A 501 11.26 31.30 19.08
CA GLU A 501 11.75 32.13 17.97
C GLU A 501 10.57 32.55 17.08
N LEU A 502 9.77 31.60 16.61
CA LEU A 502 8.60 31.85 15.75
C LEU A 502 7.46 32.62 16.44
N ALA A 503 7.39 32.60 17.77
CA ALA A 503 6.47 33.43 18.55
C ALA A 503 6.92 34.90 18.62
N ARG A 504 8.23 35.18 18.46
CA ARG A 504 8.79 36.54 18.41
C ARG A 504 8.85 37.09 16.99
N GLU A 505 9.26 36.26 16.03
CA GLU A 505 9.31 36.58 14.60
C GLU A 505 8.80 35.38 13.80
N TRP A 506 7.50 35.37 13.51
CA TRP A 506 6.91 34.31 12.71
C TRP A 506 7.32 34.42 11.24
N ARG A 507 7.62 33.27 10.61
CA ARG A 507 8.06 33.19 9.21
C ARG A 507 7.19 32.22 8.40
N PRO A 508 6.75 32.59 7.17
CA PRO A 508 5.84 31.77 6.36
C PRO A 508 6.46 30.49 5.80
N ASP A 509 7.79 30.43 5.78
CA ASP A 509 8.59 29.33 5.30
C ASP A 509 9.08 28.42 6.44
N ASN A 510 8.67 28.65 7.71
CA ASN A 510 8.92 27.73 8.81
C ASN A 510 8.38 26.33 8.47
N GLU A 511 9.07 25.25 8.86
CA GLU A 511 8.64 23.90 8.49
C GLU A 511 8.62 22.97 9.68
N ILE A 512 7.47 22.35 9.96
CA ILE A 512 7.38 21.13 10.78
C ILE A 512 7.48 19.95 9.82
N MET A 513 8.39 19.03 10.11
CA MET A 513 8.57 17.76 9.40
C MET A 513 8.05 16.62 10.26
N MET A 514 6.84 16.11 9.99
CA MET A 514 6.27 14.97 10.74
C MET A 514 6.31 13.68 9.93
N ARG A 515 6.85 12.60 10.52
CA ARG A 515 7.10 11.33 9.82
C ARG A 515 5.83 10.57 9.45
N SER A 516 5.91 9.87 8.32
CA SER A 516 4.98 8.82 7.85
C SER A 516 3.53 9.26 7.60
N ARG A 517 2.74 9.52 8.65
CA ARG A 517 1.29 9.80 8.53
C ARG A 517 0.76 10.75 9.60
N VAL A 518 -0.33 11.47 9.31
CA VAL A 518 -1.18 12.21 10.28
C VAL A 518 -2.63 11.81 10.02
N LEU A 519 -3.39 11.44 11.06
CA LEU A 519 -4.69 10.81 10.82
C LEU A 519 -5.73 11.85 10.42
N SER A 520 -6.58 11.54 9.45
CA SER A 520 -7.61 12.49 8.98
C SER A 520 -8.71 12.76 10.00
N LYS A 521 -8.77 11.96 11.08
CA LYS A 521 -9.59 12.24 12.27
C LYS A 521 -9.02 13.32 13.20
N GLU A 522 -7.76 13.71 13.02
CA GLU A 522 -7.06 14.73 13.82
C GLU A 522 -7.15 16.12 13.19
N ILE A 523 -7.71 16.23 11.98
CA ILE A 523 -8.05 17.51 11.33
C ILE A 523 -9.01 18.27 12.24
N LYS A 524 -8.64 19.49 12.65
CA LYS A 524 -9.46 20.42 13.44
C LYS A 524 -10.43 21.18 12.52
N ALA A 525 -9.94 21.71 11.41
CA ALA A 525 -10.73 22.40 10.40
C ALA A 525 -10.07 22.29 9.02
N VAL A 526 -10.83 22.58 7.97
CA VAL A 526 -10.30 22.87 6.63
C VAL A 526 -10.76 24.28 6.27
N MET A 527 -9.82 25.23 6.24
CA MET A 527 -10.11 26.60 5.81
C MET A 527 -10.08 26.62 4.28
N VAL A 528 -11.20 26.97 3.67
CA VAL A 528 -11.39 27.08 2.23
C VAL A 528 -11.48 28.55 1.86
N ARG A 529 -10.87 28.96 0.75
CA ARG A 529 -11.04 30.32 0.24
C ARG A 529 -12.52 30.61 -0.02
N LYS A 530 -12.98 31.79 0.38
CA LYS A 530 -14.34 32.24 0.10
C LYS A 530 -14.68 32.10 -1.40
N GLY A 531 -15.78 31.40 -1.68
CA GLY A 531 -16.22 31.09 -3.05
C GLY A 531 -15.72 29.76 -3.64
N ASP A 532 -14.75 29.09 -3.03
CA ASP A 532 -14.35 27.71 -3.40
C ASP A 532 -15.07 26.64 -2.55
N LEU A 533 -15.85 27.03 -1.53
CA LEU A 533 -16.45 26.10 -0.56
C LEU A 533 -17.35 25.02 -1.19
N ASP A 534 -18.26 25.41 -2.07
CA ASP A 534 -19.21 24.46 -2.67
C ASP A 534 -18.48 23.47 -3.59
N ARG A 535 -17.46 23.93 -4.32
CA ARG A 535 -16.57 23.07 -5.12
C ARG A 535 -15.82 22.04 -4.26
N VAL A 536 -15.38 22.42 -3.06
CA VAL A 536 -14.76 21.49 -2.09
C VAL A 536 -15.78 20.48 -1.57
N LYS A 537 -16.99 20.93 -1.21
CA LYS A 537 -18.08 20.06 -0.75
C LYS A 537 -18.48 19.05 -1.82
N ASP A 538 -18.61 19.48 -3.08
CA ASP A 538 -19.01 18.61 -4.18
C ASP A 538 -17.92 17.56 -4.46
N ALA A 539 -16.63 17.93 -4.47
CA ALA A 539 -15.54 16.97 -4.61
C ALA A 539 -15.51 15.90 -3.49
N LEU A 540 -15.88 16.27 -2.26
CA LEU A 540 -16.02 15.33 -1.13
C LEU A 540 -17.26 14.43 -1.30
N LYS A 541 -18.40 14.99 -1.68
CA LYS A 541 -19.65 14.24 -1.92
C LYS A 541 -19.55 13.28 -3.10
N GLU A 542 -18.87 13.66 -4.18
CA GLU A 542 -18.59 12.78 -5.33
C GLU A 542 -17.73 11.56 -4.94
N ALA A 543 -16.85 11.73 -3.94
CA ALA A 543 -16.09 10.63 -3.33
C ALA A 543 -16.89 9.86 -2.25
N GLY A 544 -18.14 10.22 -1.97
CA GLY A 544 -18.96 9.59 -0.92
C GLY A 544 -18.58 10.01 0.52
N ILE A 545 -17.87 11.13 0.69
CA ILE A 545 -17.37 11.61 1.97
C ILE A 545 -18.31 12.68 2.54
N GLU A 546 -19.16 12.27 3.48
CA GLU A 546 -20.08 13.19 4.20
C GLU A 546 -19.52 13.70 5.53
N ARG A 547 -18.40 13.13 6.01
CA ARG A 547 -17.83 13.41 7.34
C ARG A 547 -16.30 13.34 7.33
N ILE A 548 -15.67 14.25 8.06
CA ILE A 548 -14.22 14.25 8.32
C ILE A 548 -14.01 14.03 9.82
N GLY A 549 -13.28 12.98 10.20
CA GLY A 549 -13.09 12.62 11.60
C GLY A 549 -14.38 12.26 12.37
N GLY A 550 -15.44 11.88 11.66
CA GLY A 550 -16.77 11.62 12.22
C GLY A 550 -17.67 12.86 12.32
N ARG A 551 -17.13 14.05 12.05
CA ARG A 551 -17.81 15.35 12.14
C ARG A 551 -18.39 15.76 10.77
N PRO A 552 -19.59 16.37 10.68
CA PRO A 552 -20.19 16.78 9.40
C PRO A 552 -19.30 17.76 8.62
N LEU A 553 -19.43 17.82 7.30
CA LEU A 553 -18.65 18.75 6.47
C LEU A 553 -18.89 20.22 6.88
N GLU A 554 -20.11 20.56 7.31
CA GLU A 554 -20.51 21.91 7.74
C GLU A 554 -19.83 22.35 9.05
N GLU A 555 -19.36 21.40 9.85
CA GLU A 555 -18.60 21.67 11.08
C GLU A 555 -17.11 21.88 10.77
N VAL A 556 -16.57 21.10 9.83
CA VAL A 556 -15.13 21.01 9.56
C VAL A 556 -14.67 22.00 8.48
N LEU A 557 -15.48 22.22 7.43
CA LEU A 557 -15.17 23.16 6.36
C LEU A 557 -15.58 24.58 6.80
N LYS A 558 -14.63 25.51 6.77
CA LYS A 558 -14.84 26.93 7.10
C LYS A 558 -14.38 27.78 5.94
N GLU A 559 -15.10 28.84 5.59
CA GLU A 559 -14.52 29.86 4.70
C GLU A 559 -13.54 30.74 5.47
N TYR A 560 -12.58 31.36 4.76
CA TYR A 560 -11.73 32.42 5.31
C TYR A 560 -11.68 33.62 4.36
N GLU A 561 -11.54 34.80 4.95
CA GLU A 561 -11.17 36.06 4.26
C GLU A 561 -9.87 36.65 4.80
N SER A 562 -9.51 36.30 6.04
CA SER A 562 -8.43 36.90 6.82
C SER A 562 -7.63 35.84 7.58
N TRP A 563 -6.57 36.29 8.27
CA TRP A 563 -5.84 35.44 9.21
C TRP A 563 -6.63 35.14 10.49
N GLU A 564 -7.58 36.01 10.87
CA GLU A 564 -8.26 35.91 12.16
C GLU A 564 -9.23 34.73 12.19
N ASP A 565 -9.79 34.38 11.04
CA ASP A 565 -10.63 33.19 10.81
C ASP A 565 -9.89 31.89 11.16
N PHE A 566 -8.57 31.83 10.90
CA PHE A 566 -7.74 30.66 11.25
C PHE A 566 -7.52 30.56 12.77
N LYS A 567 -7.35 31.71 13.45
CA LYS A 567 -7.22 31.76 14.91
C LYS A 567 -8.55 31.41 15.59
N GLU A 568 -9.68 31.81 15.03
CA GLU A 568 -11.01 31.38 15.51
C GLU A 568 -11.20 29.87 15.31
N ALA A 569 -10.86 29.33 14.14
CA ALA A 569 -11.00 27.91 13.84
C ALA A 569 -10.11 26.97 14.69
N LEU A 570 -9.08 27.49 15.37
CA LEU A 570 -8.21 26.74 16.28
C LEU A 570 -8.68 26.78 17.75
N LYS A 571 -9.48 27.78 18.13
CA LYS A 571 -10.10 27.89 19.46
C LYS A 571 -11.19 26.85 19.68
#